data_AF-A0A956U7Y8-F1
#
_entry.id   AF-A0A956U7Y8-F1
#
_cell.length_a   1.000
_cell.length_b   1.000
_cell.length_c   1.000
_cell.angle_alpha   90.00
_cell.angle_beta   90.00
_cell.angle_gamma   90.00
#
_symmetry.space_group_name_H-M   'P 1'
#
loop_
_entity.id
_entity.type
_entity.pdbx_description
1 polymer ?
#
loop_
_entity_poly.entity_id
_entity_poly.type
_entity_poly.pdbx_seq_one_letter_code
_entity_poly.pdbx_strand_id
1 'polypeptide(L)'
;MLFNSLQYLVFLPVVFFLYWITPHKLRVPLLLVASYVFYMSWKPIYGLLIFGLTLGNFLLVPYMARSVERKKLWLGIVIAANLITLGIFKYATFALSTVHDGLGMVGIDWKEPHLSIILPLGISFFVFEFIHYAMEVYRGKPQVDSFPKFAL
;
A
#
# COMPACT_ATOMS: atom_id res chain seq x y z
N MET A 1 8.21 6.10 12.37
CA MET A 1 7.57 6.86 13.47
C MET A 1 6.31 6.12 13.86
N LEU A 2 6.11 5.83 15.15
CA LEU A 2 4.87 5.24 15.65
C LEU A 2 3.90 6.36 16.05
N PHE A 3 2.59 6.13 15.96
CA PHE A 3 1.58 7.12 16.36
C PHE A 3 1.72 7.56 17.84
N ASN A 4 2.09 6.62 18.71
CA ASN A 4 2.30 6.89 20.15
C ASN A 4 3.73 7.36 20.47
N SER A 5 4.49 7.85 19.50
CA SER A 5 5.87 8.31 19.71
C SER A 5 5.98 9.83 19.80
N LEU A 6 6.94 10.31 20.59
CA LEU A 6 7.26 11.73 20.69
C LEU A 6 7.61 12.34 19.30
N GLN A 7 8.25 11.56 18.44
CA GLN A 7 8.57 11.96 17.07
C GLN A 7 7.31 12.31 16.28
N TYR A 8 6.24 11.50 16.38
CA TYR A 8 4.97 11.78 15.71
C TYR A 8 4.27 13.01 16.31
N LEU A 9 4.33 13.15 17.64
CA LEU A 9 3.74 14.29 18.36
C LEU A 9 4.35 15.63 17.93
N VAL A 10 5.64 15.67 17.60
CA VAL A 10 6.30 16.86 17.05
C VAL A 10 6.07 17.00 15.54
N PHE A 11 6.11 15.89 14.80
CA PHE A 11 5.93 15.86 13.35
C PHE A 11 4.58 16.46 12.92
N LEU A 12 3.49 16.09 13.59
CA LEU A 12 2.14 16.51 13.20
C LEU A 12 1.93 18.03 13.28
N PRO A 13 2.25 18.73 14.40
CA PRO A 13 2.20 20.19 14.46
C PRO A 13 3.08 20.86 13.39
N VAL A 14 4.29 20.34 13.14
CA VAL A 14 5.19 20.90 12.12
C VAL A 14 4.54 20.82 10.74
N VAL A 15 4.04 19.65 10.33
CA VAL A 15 3.34 19.49 9.04
C VAL A 15 2.08 20.36 8.97
N PHE A 16 1.35 20.47 10.08
CA PHE A 16 0.16 21.32 10.16
C PHE A 16 0.48 22.80 9.93
N PHE A 17 1.47 23.37 10.63
CA PHE A 17 1.86 24.76 10.43
C PHE A 17 2.43 25.00 9.03
N LEU A 18 3.25 24.06 8.53
CA LEU A 18 3.76 24.13 7.16
C LEU A 18 2.63 24.14 6.13
N TYR A 19 1.59 23.32 6.31
CA TYR A 19 0.43 23.29 5.42
C TYR A 19 -0.28 24.65 5.34
N TRP A 20 -0.44 25.33 6.47
CA TRP A 20 -1.11 26.64 6.55
C TRP A 20 -0.29 27.78 5.95
N ILE A 21 1.03 27.75 6.11
CA ILE A 21 1.95 28.77 5.58
C ILE A 21 2.18 28.58 4.07
N THR A 22 2.09 27.33 3.58
CA THR A 22 2.42 26.97 2.20
C THR A 22 1.33 27.41 1.20
N PRO A 23 1.71 27.99 0.04
CA PRO A 23 0.77 28.35 -1.02
C PRO A 23 -0.08 27.17 -1.48
N HIS A 24 -1.33 27.44 -1.90
CA HIS A 24 -2.30 26.40 -2.26
C HIS A 24 -1.76 25.36 -3.27
N LYS A 25 -0.94 25.79 -4.23
CA LYS A 25 -0.33 24.91 -5.26
C LYS A 25 0.67 23.90 -4.69
N LEU A 26 1.32 24.21 -3.56
CA LEU A 26 2.38 23.40 -2.96
C LEU A 26 1.88 22.51 -1.81
N ARG A 27 0.60 22.64 -1.41
CA ARG A 27 0.01 21.85 -0.32
C ARG A 27 -0.01 20.35 -0.61
N VAL A 28 -0.41 19.94 -1.82
CA VAL A 28 -0.46 18.52 -2.20
C VAL A 28 0.94 17.89 -2.23
N PRO A 29 1.96 18.47 -2.90
CA PRO A 29 3.33 17.98 -2.80
C PRO A 29 3.85 17.92 -1.36
N LEU A 30 3.55 18.93 -0.55
CA LEU A 30 3.96 18.97 0.86
C LEU A 30 3.38 17.80 1.65
N LEU A 31 2.07 17.56 1.54
CA LEU A 31 1.41 16.46 2.23
C LEU A 31 1.89 15.10 1.72
N LEU A 32 2.17 14.99 0.42
CA LEU A 32 2.71 13.77 -0.17
C LEU A 32 4.11 13.48 0.38
N VAL A 33 5.02 14.46 0.37
CA VAL A 33 6.35 14.33 0.98
C VAL A 33 6.24 14.00 2.47
N ALA A 34 5.37 14.68 3.22
CA ALA A 34 5.14 14.39 4.63
C ALA A 34 4.66 12.94 4.85
N SER A 35 3.71 12.46 4.04
CA SER A 35 3.22 11.07 4.09
C SER A 35 4.36 10.08 3.84
N TYR A 36 5.15 10.28 2.79
CA TYR A 36 6.30 9.41 2.49
C TYR A 36 7.36 9.44 3.58
N VAL A 37 7.69 10.61 4.14
CA VAL A 37 8.61 10.73 5.29
C VAL A 37 8.08 9.95 6.49
N PHE A 38 6.78 10.08 6.80
CA PHE A 38 6.15 9.33 7.89
C PHE A 38 6.27 7.81 7.68
N TYR A 39 5.93 7.29 6.50
CA TYR A 39 6.01 5.85 6.21
C TYR A 39 7.46 5.32 6.11
N MET A 40 8.37 6.07 5.50
CA MET A 40 9.78 5.68 5.36
C MET A 40 10.55 5.75 6.68
N SER A 41 10.11 6.58 7.63
CA SER A 41 10.78 6.73 8.93
C SER A 41 10.81 5.47 9.79
N TRP A 42 10.03 4.43 9.44
CA TRP A 42 10.14 3.12 10.10
C TRP A 42 11.09 2.18 9.35
N LYS A 43 10.81 1.92 8.06
CA LYS A 43 11.76 1.32 7.12
C LYS A 43 11.52 1.91 5.73
N PRO A 44 12.57 2.31 4.99
CA PRO A 44 12.43 2.87 3.65
C PRO A 44 11.68 1.96 2.66
N ILE A 45 11.80 0.64 2.83
CA ILE A 45 11.14 -0.37 1.99
C ILE A 45 9.62 -0.23 1.96
N TYR A 46 8.99 0.28 3.02
CA TYR A 46 7.54 0.46 3.07
C TYR A 46 7.07 1.66 2.25
N GLY A 47 7.87 2.73 2.19
CA GLY A 47 7.60 3.83 1.28
C GLY A 47 7.68 3.37 -0.17
N LEU A 48 8.67 2.55 -0.51
CA LEU A 48 8.78 1.94 -1.84
C LEU A 48 7.61 0.99 -2.15
N LEU A 49 7.14 0.23 -1.16
CA LEU A 49 5.97 -0.65 -1.32
C LEU A 49 4.70 0.14 -1.62
N ILE A 50 4.41 1.18 -0.83
CA ILE A 50 3.24 2.05 -1.04
C ILE A 50 3.36 2.75 -2.40
N PHE A 51 4.55 3.24 -2.76
CA PHE A 51 4.80 3.83 -4.07
C PHE A 51 4.54 2.84 -5.20
N GLY A 52 5.04 1.60 -5.08
CA GLY A 52 4.85 0.54 -6.07
C GLY A 52 3.37 0.16 -6.23
N LEU A 53 2.63 0.02 -5.13
CA LEU A 53 1.18 -0.24 -5.16
C LEU A 53 0.41 0.91 -5.78
N THR A 54 0.76 2.15 -5.42
CA THR A 54 0.16 3.36 -5.99
C THR A 54 0.41 3.43 -7.49
N LEU A 55 1.66 3.28 -7.92
CA LEU A 55 2.02 3.33 -9.33
C LEU A 55 1.35 2.20 -10.12
N GLY A 56 1.35 0.98 -9.60
CA GLY A 56 0.71 -0.17 -10.24
C GLY A 56 -0.79 0.05 -10.44
N ASN A 57 -1.51 0.49 -9.41
CA ASN A 57 -2.94 0.76 -9.52
C ASN A 57 -3.26 1.99 -10.40
N PHE A 58 -2.44 3.04 -10.32
CA PHE A 58 -2.56 4.23 -11.16
C PHE A 58 -2.42 3.91 -12.65
N LEU A 59 -1.63 2.91 -13.02
CA LEU A 59 -1.46 2.50 -14.42
C LEU A 59 -2.49 1.45 -14.85
N LEU A 60 -2.74 0.44 -14.01
CA LEU A 60 -3.60 -0.70 -14.37
C LEU A 60 -5.10 -0.34 -14.41
N VAL A 61 -5.57 0.53 -13.51
CA VAL A 61 -7.01 0.88 -13.44
C VAL A 61 -7.48 1.70 -14.65
N PRO A 62 -6.74 2.73 -15.12
CA PRO A 62 -7.05 3.39 -16.39
C PRO A 62 -6.97 2.45 -17.59
N TYR A 63 -6.00 1.53 -17.61
CA TYR A 63 -5.88 0.54 -18.68
C TYR A 63 -7.09 -0.40 -18.73
N MET A 64 -7.55 -0.88 -17.57
CA MET A 64 -8.79 -1.65 -17.43
C MET A 64 -9.98 -0.87 -18.01
N ALA A 65 -10.10 0.41 -17.67
CA ALA A 65 -11.23 1.24 -18.08
C ALA A 65 -11.30 1.48 -19.60
N ARG A 66 -10.16 1.48 -20.30
CA ARG A 66 -10.10 1.56 -21.76
C ARG A 66 -10.45 0.25 -22.46
N SER A 67 -10.32 -0.89 -21.76
CA SER A 67 -10.56 -2.22 -22.31
C SER A 67 -12.05 -2.60 -22.25
N VAL A 68 -12.83 -2.29 -23.29
CA VAL A 68 -14.28 -2.53 -23.33
C VAL A 68 -14.63 -4.03 -23.18
N GLU A 69 -13.99 -4.90 -23.96
CA GLU A 69 -14.32 -6.34 -23.98
C GLU A 69 -13.76 -7.12 -22.78
N ARG A 70 -12.59 -6.72 -22.27
CA ARG A 70 -11.86 -7.47 -21.23
C ARG A 70 -11.90 -6.80 -19.86
N LYS A 71 -12.82 -5.86 -19.64
CA LYS A 71 -12.89 -5.04 -18.41
C LYS A 71 -12.94 -5.90 -17.14
N LYS A 72 -13.72 -6.99 -17.15
CA LYS A 72 -13.88 -7.91 -16.01
C LYS A 72 -12.60 -8.71 -15.71
N LEU A 73 -11.86 -9.11 -16.75
CA LEU A 73 -10.57 -9.80 -16.59
C LEU A 73 -9.55 -8.89 -15.94
N TRP A 74 -9.43 -7.65 -16.44
CA TRP A 74 -8.51 -6.64 -15.88
C TRP A 74 -8.86 -6.27 -14.44
N LEU A 75 -10.14 -6.17 -14.10
CA LEU A 75 -10.57 -6.01 -12.71
C LEU A 75 -10.07 -7.18 -11.84
N GLY A 76 -10.23 -8.42 -12.32
CA GLY A 76 -9.72 -9.61 -11.63
C GLY A 76 -8.21 -9.55 -11.41
N ILE A 77 -7.44 -9.10 -12.41
CA ILE A 77 -5.98 -8.93 -12.31
C ILE A 77 -5.63 -7.88 -11.25
N VAL A 78 -6.29 -6.70 -11.25
CA VAL A 78 -6.04 -5.64 -10.27
C VAL A 78 -6.34 -6.13 -8.86
N ILE A 79 -7.48 -6.79 -8.65
CA ILE A 79 -7.86 -7.33 -7.34
C ILE A 79 -6.86 -8.40 -6.90
N ALA A 80 -6.52 -9.34 -7.78
CA ALA A 80 -5.56 -10.40 -7.49
C ALA A 80 -4.18 -9.84 -7.12
N ALA A 81 -3.66 -8.85 -7.86
CA ALA A 81 -2.37 -8.24 -7.57
C ALA A 81 -2.33 -7.56 -6.19
N ASN A 82 -3.39 -6.82 -5.84
CA ASN A 82 -3.50 -6.18 -4.52
C ASN A 82 -3.65 -7.21 -3.39
N LEU A 83 -4.47 -8.24 -3.58
CA LEU A 83 -4.66 -9.31 -2.59
C LEU A 83 -3.43 -10.20 -2.41
N ILE A 84 -2.69 -10.50 -3.48
CA ILE A 84 -1.42 -11.23 -3.42
C ILE A 84 -0.41 -10.41 -2.61
N THR A 85 -0.31 -9.10 -2.86
CA THR A 85 0.57 -8.23 -2.08
C THR A 85 0.19 -8.24 -0.61
N LEU A 86 -1.10 -8.10 -0.29
CA LEU A 86 -1.58 -8.20 1.09
C LEU A 86 -1.27 -9.58 1.69
N GLY A 87 -1.48 -10.65 0.92
CA GLY A 87 -1.22 -12.04 1.26
C GLY A 87 0.22 -12.26 1.72
N ILE A 88 1.16 -11.84 0.87
CA ILE A 88 2.60 -11.97 1.13
C ILE A 88 2.99 -11.18 2.37
N PHE A 89 2.63 -9.89 2.45
CA PHE A 89 3.10 -9.05 3.55
C PHE A 89 2.41 -9.34 4.89
N LYS A 90 1.18 -9.87 4.88
CA LYS A 90 0.41 -10.12 6.11
C LYS A 90 0.49 -11.55 6.61
N TYR A 91 0.57 -12.53 5.70
CA TYR A 91 0.40 -13.94 6.05
C TYR A 91 1.59 -14.83 5.66
N ALA A 92 2.63 -14.33 4.99
CA ALA A 92 3.76 -15.18 4.60
C ALA A 92 4.46 -15.80 5.81
N THR A 93 4.69 -15.04 6.88
CA THR A 93 5.35 -15.56 8.09
C THR A 93 4.51 -16.64 8.77
N PHE A 94 3.21 -16.40 8.92
CA PHE A 94 2.27 -17.38 9.46
C PHE A 94 2.16 -18.64 8.59
N ALA A 95 2.17 -18.49 7.27
CA ALA A 95 2.12 -19.62 6.34
C ALA A 95 3.39 -20.47 6.45
N LEU A 96 4.56 -19.84 6.54
CA LEU A 96 5.84 -20.53 6.68
C LEU A 96 5.95 -21.26 8.02
N SER A 97 5.52 -20.64 9.12
CA SER A 97 5.51 -21.29 10.43
C SER A 97 4.58 -22.50 10.45
N THR A 98 3.39 -22.38 9.85
CA THR A 98 2.44 -23.51 9.75
C THR A 98 3.01 -24.68 8.95
N VAL A 99 3.73 -24.40 7.85
CA VAL A 99 4.40 -25.43 7.05
C VAL A 99 5.56 -26.06 7.83
N HIS A 100 6.36 -25.26 8.53
CA HIS A 100 7.44 -25.75 9.38
C HIS A 100 6.92 -26.70 10.47
N ASP A 101 5.88 -26.29 11.20
CA ASP A 101 5.26 -27.11 12.25
C ASP A 101 4.70 -28.42 11.68
N GLY A 102 4.03 -28.36 10.52
CA GLY A 102 3.49 -29.54 9.84
C GLY A 102 4.56 -30.51 9.33
N LEU A 103 5.68 -30.01 8.81
CA LEU A 103 6.82 -30.83 8.39
C LEU A 103 7.55 -31.45 9.58
N GLY A 104 7.66 -30.70 10.68
CA GLY A 104 8.22 -31.20 11.95
C GLY A 104 7.44 -32.39 12.50
N MET A 105 6.11 -32.39 12.36
CA MET A 105 5.26 -33.54 12.74
C MET A 105 5.55 -34.81 11.92
N VAL A 106 6.03 -34.67 10.69
CA VAL A 106 6.39 -35.80 9.79
C VAL A 106 7.90 -36.13 9.87
N GLY A 107 8.63 -35.49 10.80
CA GLY A 107 10.05 -35.74 11.04
C GLY A 107 10.99 -35.09 10.02
N ILE A 108 10.50 -34.13 9.23
CA ILE A 108 11.32 -33.38 8.27
C ILE A 108 11.81 -32.10 8.96
N ASP A 109 13.11 -32.05 9.28
CA ASP A 109 13.76 -30.85 9.83
C ASP A 109 14.05 -29.84 8.71
N TRP A 110 13.03 -29.06 8.36
CA TRP A 110 13.15 -27.97 7.42
C TRP A 110 13.46 -26.68 8.17
N LYS A 111 14.65 -26.11 7.96
CA LYS A 111 14.99 -24.79 8.50
C LYS A 111 14.14 -23.71 7.85
N GLU A 112 13.25 -23.13 8.64
CA GLU A 112 12.40 -22.02 8.21
C GLU A 112 13.27 -20.81 7.79
N PRO A 113 13.04 -20.23 6.60
CA PRO A 113 13.58 -18.92 6.27
C PRO A 113 12.94 -17.88 7.19
N HIS A 114 13.70 -17.32 8.14
CA HIS A 114 13.22 -16.25 9.01
C HIS A 114 12.91 -14.98 8.21
N LEU A 115 11.69 -14.89 7.70
CA LEU A 115 11.15 -13.69 7.08
C LEU A 115 10.66 -12.77 8.20
N SER A 116 11.53 -11.93 8.76
CA SER A 116 11.14 -10.89 9.71
C SER A 116 10.44 -9.73 8.98
N ILE A 117 9.31 -10.01 8.34
CA ILE A 117 8.46 -9.00 7.71
C ILE A 117 7.70 -8.30 8.84
N ILE A 118 8.25 -7.19 9.30
CA ILE A 118 7.48 -6.24 10.10
C ILE A 118 6.42 -5.65 9.15
N LEU A 119 5.15 -5.68 9.52
CA LEU A 119 4.09 -5.21 8.63
C LEU A 119 4.16 -3.68 8.49
N PRO A 120 4.05 -3.13 7.27
CA PRO A 120 3.78 -1.72 7.11
C PRO A 120 2.43 -1.41 7.76
N LEU A 121 2.44 -0.39 8.62
CA LEU A 121 1.23 0.07 9.27
C LEU A 121 0.23 0.51 8.20
N GLY A 122 -0.95 -0.09 8.18
CA GLY A 122 -2.02 0.29 7.25
C GLY A 122 -1.95 -0.32 5.84
N ILE A 123 -1.10 -1.32 5.54
CA ILE A 123 -1.10 -1.97 4.20
C ILE A 123 -2.48 -2.50 3.79
N SER A 124 -3.25 -3.05 4.74
CA SER A 124 -4.61 -3.51 4.47
C SER A 124 -5.53 -2.37 4.03
N PHE A 125 -5.39 -1.19 4.63
CA PHE A 125 -6.17 -0.01 4.25
C PHE A 125 -5.88 0.38 2.80
N PHE A 126 -4.60 0.53 2.43
CA PHE A 126 -4.22 0.88 1.05
C PHE A 126 -4.70 -0.14 0.03
N VAL A 127 -4.53 -1.44 0.31
CA VAL A 127 -4.97 -2.51 -0.58
C VAL A 127 -6.48 -2.47 -0.80
N PHE A 128 -7.27 -2.30 0.25
CA PHE A 128 -8.72 -2.21 0.11
C PHE A 128 -9.17 -0.91 -0.55
N GLU A 129 -8.48 0.21 -0.32
CA GLU A 129 -8.74 1.48 -1.00
C GLU A 129 -8.48 1.36 -2.51
N PHE A 130 -7.39 0.71 -2.92
CA PHE A 130 -7.09 0.47 -4.34
C PHE A 130 -8.11 -0.47 -4.99
N ILE A 131 -8.54 -1.53 -4.28
CA ILE A 131 -9.61 -2.42 -4.75
C ILE A 131 -10.93 -1.64 -4.88
N HIS A 132 -11.26 -0.81 -3.89
CA HIS A 132 -12.45 0.03 -3.90
C HIS A 132 -12.44 0.99 -5.10
N TYR A 133 -11.34 1.70 -5.33
CA TYR A 133 -11.15 2.57 -6.49
C TYR A 133 -11.28 1.81 -7.82
N ALA A 134 -10.66 0.64 -7.94
CA ALA A 134 -10.79 -0.20 -9.15
C ALA A 134 -12.25 -0.60 -9.39
N MET A 135 -13.00 -0.94 -8.35
CA MET A 135 -14.43 -1.25 -8.43
C MET A 135 -15.28 -0.04 -8.83
N GLU A 136 -14.95 1.15 -8.34
CA GLU A 136 -15.62 2.39 -8.72
C GLU A 136 -15.44 2.72 -10.21
N VAL A 137 -14.21 2.64 -10.70
CA VAL A 137 -13.90 2.84 -12.13
C VAL A 137 -14.52 1.73 -12.99
N TYR A 138 -14.57 0.50 -12.47
CA TYR A 138 -15.29 -0.60 -13.12
C TYR A 138 -16.79 -0.27 -13.28
N ARG A 139 -17.41 0.35 -12.28
CA ARG A 139 -18.81 0.80 -12.30
C ARG A 139 -19.07 2.07 -13.10
N GLY A 140 -18.04 2.67 -13.71
CA GLY A 140 -18.18 3.83 -14.59
C GLY A 140 -17.97 5.19 -13.91
N LYS A 141 -17.46 5.22 -12.67
CA LYS A 141 -17.01 6.49 -12.07
C LYS A 141 -15.77 7.04 -12.81
N PRO A 142 -15.59 8.37 -12.85
CA PRO A 142 -14.42 8.98 -13.48
C PRO A 142 -13.11 8.54 -12.82
N GLN A 143 -12.05 8.53 -13.62
CA GLN A 143 -10.70 8.21 -13.16
C GLN A 143 -10.05 9.41 -12.47
N VAL A 144 -9.07 9.15 -11.62
CA VAL A 144 -8.23 10.21 -11.05
C VAL A 144 -7.12 10.54 -12.04
N ASP A 145 -7.16 11.76 -12.59
CA ASP A 145 -6.26 12.17 -13.68
C ASP A 145 -4.84 12.57 -13.21
N SER A 146 -4.63 12.70 -11.90
CA SER A 146 -3.40 13.27 -11.33
C SER A 146 -2.77 12.32 -10.33
N PHE A 147 -1.53 11.89 -10.59
CA PHE A 147 -0.79 10.98 -9.72
C PHE A 147 -0.66 11.50 -8.27
N PRO A 148 -0.29 12.77 -8.01
CA PRO A 148 -0.23 13.27 -6.63
C PRO A 148 -1.57 13.26 -5.90
N LYS A 149 -2.69 13.38 -6.61
CA LYS A 149 -4.04 13.29 -6.01
C LYS A 149 -4.48 11.85 -5.78
N PHE A 150 -3.96 10.92 -6.57
CA PHE A 150 -4.20 9.49 -6.42
C PHE A 150 -3.34 8.88 -5.30
N ALA A 151 -2.13 9.39 -5.13
CA ALA A 151 -1.15 8.92 -4.17
C ALA A 151 -1.36 9.45 -2.74
N LEU A 152 -2.28 10.40 -2.55
CA LEU A 152 -2.57 11.07 -1.29
C LEU A 152 -3.93 10.60 -0.76
#